data_AF-A0A7X6Q710-F1
#
_entry.id   AF-A0A7X6Q710-F1
#
_cell.length_a   1.000
_cell.length_b   1.000
_cell.length_c   1.000
_cell.angle_alpha   90.00
_cell.angle_beta   90.00
_cell.angle_gamma   90.00
#
_symmetry.space_group_name_H-M   'P 1'
#
loop_
_entity.id
_entity.type
_entity.pdbx_description
1 polymer ?
#
loop_
_entity_poly.entity_id
_entity_poly.type
_entity_poly.pdbx_seq_one_letter_code
_entity_poly.pdbx_strand_id
1 'polypeptide(L)'
;MEDVYWQKVAIFLDKSHRETHLELSELRIEDKKIAFLRDCLRDGSRFMQDENGNWHLRFFTHTELEQKIYVRFVNANNPSNLEIELDKYRFSRDFKPLTQLLFVRRRNNSPVDESLVLNASLILKGSATGIRLADLYETEYHCGYLDGRGELFISNHSPVGNFQRHVLLHALAQAYIQAMDLIKERLKPSLVGQGDRQRLRAVYQDFVRFNANYFFMQPVKYSSPVMRTVWQRIDEKYRVCAENHEMFEKIQSVHFLLELENSEKESAYREKAEKKMNLLNISVAGLGVLIAFSTWLISYFSSK
;
A
#
# COMPACT_ATOMS: atom_id res chain seq x y z
N MET A 1 1.30 44.26 6.81
CA MET A 1 0.68 43.05 6.22
C MET A 1 1.67 41.94 6.36
N GLU A 2 1.38 40.94 7.19
CA GLU A 2 2.30 39.83 7.43
C GLU A 2 2.33 38.93 6.20
N ASP A 3 3.46 38.90 5.50
CA ASP A 3 3.67 38.05 4.33
C ASP A 3 3.85 36.58 4.75
N VAL A 4 2.73 35.94 5.08
CA VAL A 4 2.64 34.49 5.31
C VAL A 4 2.31 33.81 3.99
N TYR A 5 3.12 32.84 3.58
CA TYR A 5 2.86 32.07 2.37
C TYR A 5 2.16 30.76 2.71
N TRP A 6 1.09 30.46 1.98
CA TRP A 6 0.26 29.29 2.19
C TRP A 6 0.31 28.39 0.96
N GLN A 7 0.51 27.09 1.18
CA GLN A 7 0.47 26.09 0.12
C GLN A 7 -0.36 24.90 0.60
N LYS A 8 -1.47 24.64 -0.07
CA LYS A 8 -2.27 23.43 0.14
C LYS A 8 -1.87 22.39 -0.89
N VAL A 9 -1.66 21.18 -0.42
CA VAL A 9 -1.36 20.01 -1.24
C VAL A 9 -2.49 19.00 -1.08
N ALA A 10 -2.94 18.44 -2.20
CA ALA A 10 -3.94 17.38 -2.20
C ALA A 10 -3.41 16.19 -3.00
N ILE A 11 -3.46 15.02 -2.40
CA ILE A 11 -2.99 13.75 -2.97
C ILE A 11 -4.21 12.95 -3.41
N PHE A 12 -4.22 12.52 -4.67
CA PHE A 12 -5.31 11.81 -5.31
C PHE A 12 -4.82 10.49 -5.89
N LEU A 13 -5.70 9.47 -5.89
CA LEU A 13 -5.52 8.32 -6.76
C LEU A 13 -5.84 8.75 -8.20
N ASP A 14 -4.88 8.60 -9.10
CA ASP A 14 -5.10 8.90 -10.51
C ASP A 14 -5.84 7.74 -11.17
N LYS A 15 -7.17 7.91 -11.28
CA LYS A 15 -8.06 6.97 -11.98
C LYS A 15 -8.20 7.31 -13.47
N SER A 16 -7.55 8.37 -13.95
CA SER A 16 -7.76 8.86 -15.30
C SER A 16 -6.75 8.23 -16.27
N HIS A 17 -7.23 7.74 -17.41
CA HIS A 17 -6.40 7.42 -18.58
C HIS A 17 -5.95 8.69 -19.33
N ARG A 18 -6.04 9.88 -18.71
CA ARG A 18 -5.77 11.18 -19.35
C ARG A 18 -4.29 11.54 -19.26
N GLU A 19 -3.42 10.68 -19.78
CA GLU A 19 -2.00 11.02 -20.04
C GLU A 19 -1.84 11.75 -21.39
N THR A 20 -2.92 12.14 -22.06
CA THR A 20 -2.87 12.74 -23.38
C THR A 20 -2.50 14.24 -23.31
N HIS A 21 -1.22 14.51 -23.58
CA HIS A 21 -0.60 15.82 -23.88
C HIS A 21 -0.06 16.68 -22.73
N LEU A 22 0.42 16.10 -21.63
CA LEU A 22 1.21 16.86 -20.66
C LEU A 22 2.71 16.67 -20.92
N GLU A 23 3.47 17.77 -21.05
CA GLU A 23 4.93 17.70 -20.99
C GLU A 23 5.34 17.39 -19.54
N LEU A 24 6.01 16.24 -19.37
CA LEU A 24 6.42 15.74 -18.06
C LEU A 24 7.94 15.76 -17.94
N SER A 25 8.43 16.33 -16.83
CA SER A 25 9.86 16.34 -16.48
C SER A 25 10.14 15.47 -15.25
N GLU A 26 11.37 14.98 -15.10
CA GLU A 26 11.79 14.20 -13.92
C GLU A 26 11.63 15.06 -12.66
N LEU A 27 10.88 14.56 -11.66
CA LEU A 27 10.67 15.28 -10.42
C LEU A 27 11.98 15.46 -9.65
N ARG A 28 12.25 16.70 -9.25
CA ARG A 28 13.39 17.08 -8.41
C ARG A 28 12.93 17.86 -7.19
N ILE A 29 13.61 17.64 -6.07
CA ILE A 29 13.41 18.38 -4.83
C ILE A 29 14.72 19.10 -4.53
N GLU A 30 14.70 20.44 -4.50
CA GLU A 30 15.91 21.29 -4.36
C GLU A 30 16.97 20.92 -5.42
N ASP A 31 16.54 20.80 -6.68
CA ASP A 31 17.34 20.41 -7.86
C ASP A 31 18.00 19.03 -7.81
N LYS A 32 17.74 18.27 -6.74
CA LYS A 32 18.28 16.93 -6.52
C LYS A 32 17.25 15.86 -6.86
N LYS A 33 17.75 14.73 -7.34
CA LYS A 33 16.95 13.51 -7.50
C LYS A 33 16.48 13.01 -6.13
N ILE A 34 15.34 12.32 -6.13
CA ILE A 34 14.80 11.68 -4.94
C ILE A 34 15.69 10.49 -4.57
N ALA A 35 16.48 10.64 -3.50
CA ALA A 35 17.47 9.65 -3.09
C ALA A 35 17.31 9.14 -1.64
N PHE A 36 16.35 9.70 -0.88
CA PHE A 36 16.15 9.36 0.54
C PHE A 36 15.33 8.07 0.74
N LEU A 37 14.63 7.58 -0.29
CA LEU A 37 13.96 6.28 -0.29
C LEU A 37 14.96 5.15 -0.55
N ARG A 38 14.67 3.93 -0.07
CA ARG A 38 15.44 2.72 -0.42
C ARG A 38 15.54 2.55 -1.94
N ASP A 39 16.66 2.00 -2.40
CA ASP A 39 16.94 1.87 -3.83
C ASP A 39 15.92 1.01 -4.55
N CYS A 40 15.53 -0.15 -3.99
CA CYS A 40 14.47 -1.00 -4.53
C CYS A 40 13.13 -0.27 -4.74
N LEU A 41 12.73 0.61 -3.82
CA LEU A 41 11.54 1.44 -3.96
C LEU A 41 11.69 2.47 -5.06
N ARG A 42 12.85 3.12 -5.14
CA ARG A 42 13.14 4.11 -6.18
C ARG A 42 13.16 3.47 -7.56
N ASP A 43 13.79 2.31 -7.70
CA ASP A 43 13.91 1.59 -8.96
C ASP A 43 12.55 1.05 -9.43
N GLY A 44 11.66 0.75 -8.48
CA GLY A 44 10.26 0.41 -8.71
C GLY A 44 9.30 1.61 -8.79
N SER A 45 9.80 2.84 -8.95
CA SER A 45 8.97 4.05 -8.98
C SER A 45 9.37 5.00 -10.12
N ARG A 46 8.40 5.81 -10.56
CA ARG A 46 8.62 6.90 -11.51
C ARG A 46 7.98 8.17 -10.96
N PHE A 47 8.77 9.23 -10.81
CA PHE A 47 8.32 10.50 -10.26
C PHE A 47 8.47 11.61 -11.29
N MET A 48 7.35 12.19 -11.72
CA MET A 48 7.31 13.21 -12.76
C MET A 48 6.60 14.47 -12.26
N GLN A 49 6.89 15.60 -12.89
CA GLN A 49 6.27 16.90 -12.64
C GLN A 49 5.72 17.50 -13.94
N ASP A 50 4.53 18.09 -13.88
CA ASP A 50 3.91 18.83 -14.98
C ASP A 50 4.36 20.32 -15.00
N GLU A 51 4.00 21.04 -16.06
CA GLU A 51 4.30 22.47 -16.23
C GLU A 51 3.73 23.37 -15.11
N ASN A 52 2.65 22.93 -14.46
CA ASN A 52 2.00 23.63 -13.35
C ASN A 52 2.66 23.33 -12.00
N GLY A 53 3.68 22.47 -11.99
CA GLY A 53 4.40 22.04 -10.80
C GLY A 53 3.72 20.91 -10.02
N ASN A 54 2.62 20.34 -10.51
CA ASN A 54 1.95 19.17 -9.92
C ASN A 54 2.74 17.89 -10.20
N TRP A 55 2.57 16.89 -9.34
CA TRP A 55 3.34 15.65 -9.46
C TRP A 55 2.47 14.50 -9.96
N HIS A 56 3.08 13.70 -10.83
CA HIS A 56 2.57 12.42 -11.30
C HIS A 56 3.53 11.34 -10.80
N LEU A 57 3.10 10.64 -9.75
CA LEU A 57 3.89 9.64 -9.05
C LEU A 57 3.37 8.25 -9.39
N ARG A 58 4.25 7.36 -9.80
CA ARG A 58 3.94 5.95 -10.00
C ARG A 58 4.80 5.14 -9.05
N PHE A 59 4.15 4.36 -8.19
CA PHE A 59 4.81 3.44 -7.26
C PHE A 59 4.55 1.99 -7.69
N PHE A 60 5.51 1.11 -7.42
CA PHE A 60 5.42 -0.32 -7.71
C PHE A 60 5.20 -0.62 -9.21
N THR A 61 5.91 0.13 -10.05
CA THR A 61 5.82 0.05 -11.51
C THR A 61 6.13 -1.36 -12.01
N HIS A 62 5.51 -1.74 -13.12
CA HIS A 62 5.64 -3.07 -13.74
C HIS A 62 5.02 -4.21 -12.92
N THR A 63 4.10 -3.88 -12.01
CA THR A 63 3.32 -4.85 -11.26
C THR A 63 1.83 -4.56 -11.40
N GLU A 64 0.98 -5.54 -11.12
CA GLU A 64 -0.46 -5.33 -11.06
C GLU A 64 -0.91 -4.50 -9.84
N LEU A 65 0.01 -4.23 -8.92
CA LEU A 65 -0.20 -3.42 -7.73
C LEU A 65 0.32 -1.98 -7.93
N GLU A 66 0.67 -1.61 -9.16
CA GLU A 66 1.11 -0.26 -9.48
C GLU A 66 0.09 0.79 -9.01
N GLN A 67 0.55 1.78 -8.26
CA GLN A 67 -0.27 2.89 -7.80
C GLN A 67 0.12 4.16 -8.53
N LYS A 68 -0.86 4.76 -9.20
CA LYS A 68 -0.74 6.06 -9.85
C LYS A 68 -1.33 7.13 -8.95
N ILE A 69 -0.49 8.03 -8.48
CA ILE A 69 -0.84 9.09 -7.53
C ILE A 69 -0.59 10.44 -8.19
N TYR A 70 -1.62 11.28 -8.19
CA TYR A 70 -1.53 12.67 -8.64
C TYR A 70 -1.49 13.59 -7.42
N VAL A 71 -0.55 14.53 -7.41
CA VAL A 71 -0.36 15.48 -6.31
C VAL A 71 -0.54 16.89 -6.84
N ARG A 72 -1.58 17.57 -6.36
CA ARG A 72 -1.87 18.96 -6.74
C ARG A 72 -1.33 19.92 -5.71
N PHE A 73 -0.65 20.96 -6.17
CA PHE A 73 -0.19 22.08 -5.33
C PHE A 73 -1.02 23.33 -5.64
N VAL A 74 -1.53 23.99 -4.61
CA VAL A 74 -2.23 25.27 -4.71
C VAL A 74 -1.58 26.24 -3.75
N ASN A 75 -1.11 27.37 -4.26
CA ASN A 75 -0.30 28.33 -3.52
C ASN A 75 -1.01 29.67 -3.47
N ALA A 76 -0.92 30.36 -2.34
CA ALA A 76 -1.46 31.70 -2.18
C ALA A 76 -0.70 32.51 -1.12
N ASN A 77 -0.78 33.83 -1.23
CA ASN A 77 -0.14 34.76 -0.29
C ASN A 77 -0.99 35.04 0.97
N ASN A 78 -2.21 34.51 1.04
CA ASN A 78 -3.06 34.59 2.22
C ASN A 78 -4.17 33.50 2.18
N PRO A 79 -4.83 33.21 3.32
CA PRO A 79 -5.91 32.23 3.40
C PRO A 79 -7.07 32.44 2.42
N SER A 80 -7.56 33.68 2.29
CA SER A 80 -8.72 34.00 1.45
C SER A 80 -8.45 33.77 -0.03
N ASN A 81 -7.26 34.15 -0.50
CA ASN A 81 -6.81 33.88 -1.87
C ASN A 81 -6.66 32.38 -2.10
N LEU A 82 -6.20 31.61 -1.09
CA LEU A 82 -6.11 30.16 -1.19
C LEU A 82 -7.48 29.53 -1.39
N GLU A 83 -8.50 29.98 -0.66
CA GLU A 83 -9.89 29.52 -0.84
C GLU A 83 -10.42 29.83 -2.23
N ILE A 84 -10.16 31.03 -2.76
CA ILE A 84 -10.55 31.41 -4.12
C ILE A 84 -9.88 30.50 -5.16
N GLU A 85 -8.58 30.24 -5.03
CA GLU A 85 -7.87 29.34 -5.93
C GLU A 85 -8.43 27.91 -5.83
N LEU A 86 -8.72 27.42 -4.62
CA LEU A 86 -9.33 26.10 -4.42
C LEU A 86 -10.73 26.00 -5.06
N ASP A 87 -11.50 27.08 -5.05
CA ASP A 87 -12.85 27.15 -5.62
C ASP A 87 -12.86 27.02 -7.14
N LYS A 88 -11.81 27.49 -7.84
CA LYS A 88 -11.65 27.26 -9.29
C LYS A 88 -11.61 25.76 -9.62
N TYR A 89 -11.18 24.93 -8.67
CA TYR A 89 -11.03 23.49 -8.85
C TYR A 89 -12.18 22.67 -8.22
N ARG A 90 -13.14 23.31 -7.52
CA ARG A 90 -14.31 22.62 -6.94
C ARG A 90 -15.21 21.97 -7.99
N PHE A 91 -15.08 22.33 -9.27
CA PHE A 91 -15.82 21.70 -10.37
C PHE A 91 -15.37 20.26 -10.68
N SER A 92 -14.23 19.78 -10.17
CA SER A 92 -13.84 18.36 -10.28
C SER A 92 -14.38 17.51 -9.12
N ARG A 93 -15.70 17.57 -8.86
CA ARG A 93 -16.39 16.90 -7.72
C ARG A 93 -16.21 15.37 -7.67
N ASP A 94 -15.69 14.76 -8.73
CA ASP A 94 -15.62 13.29 -8.84
C ASP A 94 -14.48 12.65 -8.05
N PHE A 95 -13.53 13.43 -7.52
CA PHE A 95 -12.34 12.88 -6.85
C PHE A 95 -12.10 13.48 -5.47
N LYS A 96 -12.40 12.69 -4.43
CA LYS A 96 -12.02 12.99 -3.05
C LYS A 96 -10.50 12.73 -2.88
N PRO A 97 -9.73 13.66 -2.30
CA PRO A 97 -8.32 13.42 -2.02
C PRO A 97 -8.16 12.29 -1.00
N LEU A 98 -7.12 11.48 -1.18
CA LEU A 98 -6.68 10.46 -0.23
C LEU A 98 -6.17 11.11 1.06
N THR A 99 -5.43 12.20 0.92
CA THR A 99 -4.99 13.04 2.03
C THR A 99 -4.65 14.45 1.57
N GLN A 100 -4.55 15.38 2.51
CA GLN A 100 -4.23 16.78 2.26
C GLN A 100 -3.13 17.25 3.21
N LEU A 101 -2.27 18.11 2.72
CA LEU A 101 -1.23 18.74 3.53
C LEU A 101 -1.33 20.26 3.40
N LEU A 102 -0.97 20.98 4.45
CA LEU A 102 -0.93 22.44 4.44
C LEU A 102 0.44 22.91 4.91
N PHE A 103 1.13 23.64 4.04
CA PHE A 103 2.37 24.32 4.37
C PHE A 103 2.09 25.80 4.62
N VAL A 104 2.59 26.28 5.75
CA VAL A 104 2.52 27.68 6.17
C VAL A 104 3.93 28.17 6.43
N ARG A 105 4.43 29.01 5.52
CA ARG A 105 5.73 29.67 5.68
C ARG A 105 5.53 31.03 6.32
N ARG A 106 6.19 31.24 7.46
CA ARG A 106 6.21 32.51 8.17
C ARG A 106 7.54 33.19 7.88
N ARG A 107 7.53 34.50 7.62
CA ARG A 107 8.77 35.28 7.44
C ARG A 107 9.41 35.72 8.76
N ASN A 108 8.62 35.80 9.83
CA ASN A 108 9.07 36.30 11.13
C ASN A 108 9.22 35.15 12.12
N ASN A 109 10.18 35.29 13.03
CA ASN A 109 10.41 34.35 14.14
C ASN A 109 9.42 34.51 15.30
N SER A 110 8.30 35.22 15.10
CA SER A 110 7.21 35.30 16.09
C SER A 110 6.77 33.90 16.50
N PRO A 111 6.38 33.62 17.75
CA PRO A 111 5.88 32.30 18.14
C PRO A 111 4.64 31.90 17.32
N VAL A 112 4.37 30.59 17.17
CA VAL A 112 3.11 30.14 16.55
C VAL A 112 1.98 30.50 17.51
N ASP A 113 1.01 31.28 17.02
CA ASP A 113 -0.15 31.70 17.80
C ASP A 113 -1.39 30.88 17.44
N GLU A 114 -2.40 30.93 18.33
CA GLU A 114 -3.66 30.21 18.14
C GLU A 114 -4.40 30.67 16.88
N SER A 115 -4.34 31.96 16.51
CA SER A 115 -5.07 32.48 15.34
C SER A 115 -4.59 31.84 14.04
N LEU A 116 -3.27 31.69 13.87
CA LEU A 116 -2.68 31.01 12.73
C LEU A 116 -3.13 29.55 12.67
N VAL A 117 -3.14 28.86 13.80
CA VAL A 117 -3.54 27.45 13.89
C VAL A 117 -5.02 27.28 13.55
N LEU A 118 -5.90 28.15 14.04
CA LEU A 118 -7.33 28.11 13.72
C LEU A 118 -7.60 28.31 12.23
N ASN A 119 -6.89 29.23 11.58
CA ASN A 119 -6.98 29.44 10.14
C ASN A 119 -6.48 28.22 9.35
N ALA A 120 -5.34 27.66 9.76
CA ALA A 120 -4.80 26.45 9.17
C ALA A 120 -5.74 25.24 9.33
N SER A 121 -6.33 25.11 10.51
CA SER A 121 -7.35 24.11 10.87
C SER A 121 -8.57 24.21 9.95
N LEU A 122 -9.10 25.42 9.73
CA LEU A 122 -10.21 25.66 8.82
C LEU A 122 -9.87 25.23 7.38
N ILE A 123 -8.70 25.60 6.87
CA ILE A 123 -8.27 25.27 5.50
C ILE A 123 -8.05 23.75 5.33
N LEU A 124 -7.42 23.10 6.32
CA LEU A 124 -7.03 21.69 6.22
C LEU A 124 -8.19 20.75 6.56
N LYS A 125 -9.01 21.07 7.56
CA LYS A 125 -10.07 20.22 8.11
C LYS A 125 -11.48 20.66 7.76
N GLY A 126 -11.67 21.90 7.30
CA GLY A 126 -12.99 22.50 7.13
C GLY A 126 -13.65 22.93 8.45
N SER A 127 -12.91 22.90 9.57
CA SER A 127 -13.37 23.36 10.89
C SER A 127 -12.23 24.06 11.60
N ALA A 128 -12.48 25.23 12.18
CA ALA A 128 -11.47 25.95 12.96
C ALA A 128 -11.02 25.18 14.21
N THR A 129 -11.89 24.33 14.78
CA THR A 129 -11.62 23.63 16.04
C THR A 129 -10.99 22.24 15.87
N GLY A 130 -10.72 21.81 14.64
CA GLY A 130 -10.16 20.48 14.35
C GLY A 130 -8.69 20.29 14.71
N ILE A 131 -7.96 21.38 14.92
CA ILE A 131 -6.55 21.45 15.32
C ILE A 131 -6.41 22.62 16.29
N ARG A 132 -5.76 22.40 17.44
CA ARG A 132 -5.42 23.41 18.45
C ARG A 132 -3.91 23.56 18.57
N LEU A 133 -3.46 24.69 19.13
CA LEU A 133 -2.03 24.92 19.37
C LEU A 133 -1.39 23.82 20.24
N ALA A 134 -2.14 23.30 21.22
CA ALA A 134 -1.68 22.23 22.09
C ALA A 134 -1.52 20.86 21.39
N ASP A 135 -2.13 20.69 20.21
CA ASP A 135 -2.02 19.45 19.42
C ASP A 135 -0.75 19.42 18.55
N LEU A 136 -0.05 20.56 18.45
CA LEU A 136 1.14 20.67 17.62
C LEU A 136 2.35 20.02 18.30
N TYR A 137 3.15 19.33 17.50
CA TYR A 137 4.48 18.88 17.89
C TYR A 137 5.53 19.85 17.35
N GLU A 138 6.66 19.96 18.05
CA GLU A 138 7.80 20.73 17.58
C GLU A 138 8.92 19.82 17.05
N THR A 139 9.67 20.35 16.09
CA THR A 139 10.90 19.77 15.56
C THR A 139 11.93 20.86 15.37
N GLU A 140 13.15 20.49 15.01
CA GLU A 140 14.24 21.44 14.74
C GLU A 140 13.95 22.43 13.59
N TYR A 141 13.02 22.13 12.68
CA TYR A 141 12.81 22.93 11.46
C TYR A 141 11.34 23.31 11.17
N HIS A 142 10.39 22.77 11.92
CA HIS A 142 8.97 23.13 11.80
C HIS A 142 8.18 22.77 13.05
N CYS A 143 7.06 23.46 13.23
CA CYS A 143 5.97 23.06 14.10
C CYS A 143 4.94 22.33 13.23
N GLY A 144 4.47 21.16 13.67
CA GLY A 144 3.66 20.29 12.84
C GLY A 144 2.47 19.68 13.57
N TYR A 145 1.50 19.24 12.79
CA TYR A 145 0.41 18.39 13.26
C TYR A 145 0.13 17.33 12.21
N LEU A 146 -0.18 16.12 12.65
CA LEU A 146 -0.44 14.99 11.77
C LEU A 146 -1.55 14.12 12.35
N ASP A 147 -2.52 13.78 11.51
CA ASP A 147 -3.52 12.75 11.79
C ASP A 147 -3.74 11.84 10.58
N GLY A 148 -4.70 10.92 10.66
CA GLY A 148 -5.04 10.00 9.57
C GLY A 148 -5.62 10.67 8.31
N ARG A 149 -5.84 12.00 8.30
CA ARG A 149 -6.45 12.73 7.17
C ARG A 149 -5.52 13.77 6.56
N GLY A 150 -4.45 14.16 7.24
CA GLY A 150 -3.52 15.15 6.69
C GLY A 150 -2.44 15.62 7.63
N GLU A 151 -1.65 16.55 7.12
CA GLU A 151 -0.54 17.18 7.85
C GLU A 151 -0.63 18.71 7.77
N LEU A 152 -0.34 19.37 8.89
CA LEU A 152 -0.05 20.79 8.96
C LEU A 152 1.45 20.96 9.20
N PHE A 153 2.11 21.76 8.38
CA PHE A 153 3.53 22.05 8.44
C PHE A 153 3.75 23.56 8.52
N ILE A 154 4.17 24.07 9.67
CA ILE A 154 4.42 25.50 9.90
C ILE A 154 5.92 25.71 10.10
N SER A 155 6.56 26.54 9.27
CA SER A 155 7.99 26.83 9.41
C SER A 155 8.34 28.30 9.18
N ASN A 156 9.38 28.75 9.89
CA ASN A 156 9.97 30.08 9.75
C ASN A 156 11.08 30.12 8.69
N HIS A 157 11.56 28.95 8.28
CA HIS A 157 12.61 28.84 7.28
C HIS A 157 11.99 28.55 5.91
N SER A 158 12.83 28.37 4.89
CA SER A 158 12.39 27.89 3.59
C SER A 158 12.63 26.37 3.43
N PRO A 159 12.13 25.47 4.31
CA PRO A 159 12.33 24.03 4.14
C PRO A 159 11.32 23.46 3.13
N VAL A 160 11.10 24.16 2.01
CA VAL A 160 10.16 23.73 0.95
C VAL A 160 10.54 22.31 0.50
N GLY A 161 11.84 22.00 0.43
CA GLY A 161 12.29 20.65 0.12
C GLY A 161 11.90 19.61 1.17
N ASN A 162 11.94 19.92 2.48
CA ASN A 162 11.47 18.97 3.49
C ASN A 162 9.96 18.78 3.44
N PHE A 163 9.19 19.85 3.25
CA PHE A 163 7.74 19.72 3.05
C PHE A 163 7.43 18.86 1.82
N GLN A 164 8.13 19.08 0.70
CA GLN A 164 8.03 18.24 -0.49
C GLN A 164 8.39 16.76 -0.22
N ARG A 165 9.39 16.49 0.63
CA ARG A 165 9.70 15.12 1.05
C ARG A 165 8.59 14.51 1.92
N HIS A 166 7.95 15.28 2.80
CA HIS A 166 6.75 14.84 3.53
C HIS A 166 5.63 14.47 2.57
N VAL A 167 5.32 15.33 1.58
CA VAL A 167 4.33 15.05 0.53
C VAL A 167 4.61 13.71 -0.16
N LEU A 168 5.88 13.43 -0.51
CA LEU A 168 6.25 12.16 -1.13
C LEU A 168 6.06 10.96 -0.19
N LEU A 169 6.38 11.10 1.10
CA LEU A 169 6.16 10.04 2.09
C LEU A 169 4.67 9.78 2.34
N HIS A 170 3.86 10.82 2.38
CA HIS A 170 2.40 10.71 2.43
C HIS A 170 1.86 9.98 1.19
N ALA A 171 2.35 10.34 0.00
CA ALA A 171 1.98 9.67 -1.24
C ALA A 171 2.37 8.18 -1.25
N LEU A 172 3.57 7.84 -0.75
CA LEU A 172 4.01 6.45 -0.61
C LEU A 172 3.15 5.68 0.40
N ALA A 173 2.83 6.28 1.55
CA ALA A 173 1.97 5.65 2.55
C ALA A 173 0.58 5.35 1.98
N GLN A 174 0.00 6.30 1.24
CA GLN A 174 -1.26 6.09 0.52
C GLN A 174 -1.11 5.02 -0.57
N ALA A 175 -0.01 4.98 -1.31
CA ALA A 175 0.24 3.93 -2.29
C ALA A 175 0.28 2.53 -1.64
N TYR A 176 0.92 2.36 -0.49
CA TYR A 176 0.86 1.08 0.23
C TYR A 176 -0.57 0.72 0.64
N ILE A 177 -1.33 1.66 1.20
CA ILE A 177 -2.72 1.41 1.60
C ILE A 177 -3.56 0.96 0.40
N GLN A 178 -3.46 1.67 -0.73
CA GLN A 178 -4.21 1.32 -1.94
C GLN A 178 -3.78 -0.04 -2.51
N ALA A 179 -2.48 -0.36 -2.52
CA ALA A 179 -2.00 -1.67 -2.94
C ALA A 179 -2.54 -2.79 -2.03
N MET A 180 -2.54 -2.58 -0.70
CA MET A 180 -3.13 -3.53 0.24
C MET A 180 -4.64 -3.67 0.03
N ASP A 181 -5.37 -2.59 -0.24
CA ASP A 181 -6.80 -2.63 -0.53
C ASP A 181 -7.10 -3.43 -1.80
N LEU A 182 -6.31 -3.28 -2.86
CA LEU A 182 -6.44 -4.10 -4.08
C LEU A 182 -6.24 -5.59 -3.79
N ILE A 183 -5.25 -5.95 -2.98
CA ILE A 183 -5.04 -7.36 -2.60
C ILE A 183 -6.21 -7.85 -1.73
N LYS A 184 -6.73 -7.05 -0.79
CA LYS A 184 -7.90 -7.37 0.03
C LYS A 184 -9.14 -7.60 -0.84
N GLU A 185 -9.35 -6.78 -1.86
CA GLU A 185 -10.44 -6.94 -2.83
C GLU A 185 -10.31 -8.23 -3.66
N ARG A 186 -9.10 -8.60 -4.06
CA ARG A 186 -8.83 -9.87 -4.75
C ARG A 186 -9.03 -11.10 -3.84
N LEU A 187 -8.78 -10.94 -2.54
CA LEU A 187 -8.96 -12.00 -1.54
C LEU A 187 -10.44 -12.31 -1.28
N LYS A 188 -11.28 -11.27 -1.15
CA LYS A 188 -12.72 -11.40 -0.78
C LYS A 188 -13.50 -12.46 -1.58
N PRO A 189 -13.54 -12.46 -2.92
CA PRO A 189 -14.27 -13.44 -3.70
C PRO A 189 -13.74 -14.87 -3.54
N SER A 190 -12.45 -15.01 -3.23
CA SER A 190 -11.79 -16.31 -3.10
C SER A 190 -12.15 -17.02 -1.78
N LEU A 191 -12.71 -16.29 -0.81
CA LEU A 191 -13.12 -16.80 0.49
C LEU A 191 -14.61 -17.19 0.57
N VAL A 192 -15.41 -16.83 -0.43
CA VAL A 192 -16.86 -17.11 -0.46
C VAL A 192 -17.14 -18.32 -1.36
N GLY A 193 -17.54 -19.45 -0.78
CA GLY A 193 -17.95 -20.68 -1.50
C GLY A 193 -16.79 -21.63 -1.84
N GLN A 194 -16.96 -22.46 -2.89
CA GLN A 194 -15.86 -23.26 -3.48
C GLN A 194 -14.93 -22.34 -4.31
N GLY A 195 -14.36 -21.32 -3.67
CA GLY A 195 -13.51 -20.33 -4.32
C GLY A 195 -12.38 -20.96 -5.12
N ASP A 196 -12.00 -20.30 -6.22
CA ASP A 196 -10.92 -20.75 -7.09
C ASP A 196 -9.59 -20.75 -6.32
N ARG A 197 -9.13 -21.95 -5.94
CA ARG A 197 -7.91 -22.17 -5.17
C ARG A 197 -6.67 -21.65 -5.89
N GLN A 198 -6.66 -21.68 -7.22
CA GLN A 198 -5.54 -21.15 -7.99
C GLN A 198 -5.46 -19.63 -7.83
N ARG A 199 -6.61 -18.96 -7.87
CA ARG A 199 -6.72 -17.53 -7.60
C ARG A 199 -6.23 -17.17 -6.19
N LEU A 200 -6.58 -17.97 -5.19
CA LEU A 200 -6.14 -17.75 -3.81
C LEU A 200 -4.62 -17.91 -3.63
N ARG A 201 -4.02 -18.93 -4.27
CA ARG A 201 -2.55 -19.08 -4.33
C ARG A 201 -1.88 -17.92 -5.05
N ALA A 202 -2.48 -17.42 -6.14
CA ALA A 202 -1.97 -16.26 -6.86
C ALA A 202 -1.96 -15.00 -5.97
N VAL A 203 -3.05 -14.73 -5.25
CA VAL A 203 -3.13 -13.62 -4.30
C VAL A 203 -2.07 -13.72 -3.20
N TYR A 204 -1.84 -14.92 -2.66
CA TYR A 204 -0.74 -15.16 -1.71
C TYR A 204 0.63 -14.84 -2.32
N GLN A 205 0.92 -15.35 -3.51
CA GLN A 205 2.20 -15.12 -4.20
C GLN A 205 2.42 -13.64 -4.50
N ASP A 206 1.40 -12.93 -4.98
CA ASP A 206 1.44 -11.50 -5.25
C ASP A 206 1.76 -10.72 -3.97
N PHE A 207 1.09 -11.04 -2.86
CA PHE A 207 1.31 -10.39 -1.58
C PHE A 207 2.73 -10.62 -1.02
N VAL A 208 3.25 -11.84 -1.10
CA VAL A 208 4.62 -12.16 -0.66
C VAL A 208 5.65 -11.46 -1.55
N ARG A 209 5.47 -11.49 -2.87
CA ARG A 209 6.36 -10.79 -3.82
C ARG A 209 6.33 -9.29 -3.62
N PHE A 210 5.15 -8.72 -3.40
CA PHE A 210 4.99 -7.31 -3.08
C PHE A 210 5.74 -6.94 -1.80
N ASN A 211 5.56 -7.72 -0.74
CA ASN A 211 6.24 -7.47 0.53
C ASN A 211 7.76 -7.58 0.41
N ALA A 212 8.25 -8.58 -0.33
CA ALA A 212 9.69 -8.77 -0.50
C ALA A 212 10.36 -7.65 -1.31
N ASN A 213 9.69 -7.15 -2.35
CA ASN A 213 10.30 -6.21 -3.29
C ASN A 213 10.02 -4.74 -2.96
N TYR A 214 8.84 -4.45 -2.41
CA TYR A 214 8.33 -3.09 -2.33
C TYR A 214 7.91 -2.67 -0.93
N PHE A 215 7.38 -3.55 -0.07
CA PHE A 215 6.95 -3.13 1.26
C PHE A 215 8.11 -3.10 2.26
N PHE A 216 8.34 -1.94 2.87
CA PHE A 216 9.31 -1.81 3.95
C PHE A 216 8.69 -1.08 5.12
N MET A 217 8.81 -1.65 6.33
CA MET A 217 8.43 -0.98 7.57
C MET A 217 9.16 0.36 7.76
N GLN A 218 10.36 0.47 7.18
CA GLN A 218 11.13 1.71 7.09
C GLN A 218 11.60 1.90 5.65
N PRO A 219 10.84 2.59 4.78
CA PRO A 219 11.14 2.79 3.36
C PRO A 219 12.21 3.87 3.12
N VAL A 220 12.57 4.64 4.15
CA VAL A 220 13.61 5.68 4.09
C VAL A 220 14.97 5.09 4.43
N LYS A 221 16.02 5.53 3.72
CA LYS A 221 17.42 5.14 3.95
C LYS A 221 17.89 5.56 5.35
N TYR A 222 18.80 4.77 5.92
CA TYR A 222 19.39 5.04 7.23
C TYR A 222 20.08 6.42 7.30
N SER A 223 20.72 6.84 6.20
CA SER A 223 21.40 8.13 6.07
C SER A 223 20.50 9.36 6.08
N SER A 224 19.18 9.19 6.15
CA SER A 224 18.18 10.28 6.21
C SER A 224 17.38 10.23 7.52
N PRO A 225 18.00 10.47 8.69
CA PRO A 225 17.37 10.27 10.00
C PRO A 225 16.10 11.11 10.17
N VAL A 226 16.11 12.37 9.73
CA VAL A 226 14.95 13.27 9.80
C VAL A 226 13.75 12.67 9.06
N MET A 227 13.94 12.16 7.84
CA MET A 227 12.87 11.57 7.04
C MET A 227 12.38 10.24 7.61
N ARG A 228 13.21 9.51 8.36
CA ARG A 228 12.79 8.30 9.07
C ARG A 228 11.81 8.63 10.20
N THR A 229 12.06 9.69 10.95
CA THR A 229 11.14 10.17 12.00
C THR A 229 9.81 10.62 11.41
N VAL A 230 9.85 11.30 10.26
CA VAL A 230 8.64 11.68 9.53
C VAL A 230 7.86 10.43 9.11
N TRP A 231 8.52 9.44 8.51
CA TRP A 231 7.88 8.18 8.16
C TRP A 231 7.24 7.49 9.38
N GLN A 232 7.92 7.43 10.52
CA GLN A 232 7.38 6.83 11.74
C GLN A 232 6.08 7.51 12.19
N ARG A 233 6.01 8.83 12.14
CA ARG A 233 4.78 9.58 12.47
C ARG A 233 3.66 9.28 11.49
N ILE A 234 3.97 9.26 10.18
CA ILE A 234 3.01 8.91 9.14
C ILE A 234 2.48 7.50 9.36
N ASP A 235 3.36 6.53 9.57
CA ASP A 235 2.99 5.13 9.84
C ASP A 235 2.12 5.00 11.10
N GLU A 236 2.44 5.72 12.18
CA GLU A 236 1.63 5.70 13.40
C GLU A 236 0.18 6.17 13.14
N LYS A 237 0.00 7.25 12.36
CA LYS A 237 -1.33 7.82 12.10
C LYS A 237 -2.09 7.08 11.00
N TYR A 238 -1.39 6.55 10.01
CA TYR A 238 -2.00 5.85 8.87
C TYR A 238 -2.11 4.33 9.12
N ARG A 239 -1.38 3.83 10.13
CA ARG A 239 -1.29 2.42 10.51
C ARG A 239 -0.81 1.52 9.37
N VAL A 240 0.07 2.00 8.49
CA VAL A 240 0.51 1.28 7.27
C VAL A 240 1.11 -0.08 7.62
N CYS A 241 2.04 -0.14 8.57
CA CYS A 241 2.68 -1.38 9.01
C CYS A 241 1.70 -2.31 9.72
N ALA A 242 0.81 -1.76 10.56
CA ALA A 242 -0.18 -2.55 11.27
C ALA A 242 -1.19 -3.20 10.30
N GLU A 243 -1.65 -2.44 9.30
CA GLU A 243 -2.53 -2.96 8.25
C GLU A 243 -1.86 -4.07 7.43
N ASN A 244 -0.58 -3.88 7.06
CA ASN A 244 0.15 -4.92 6.34
C ASN A 244 0.35 -6.19 7.18
N HIS A 245 0.62 -6.03 8.48
CA HIS A 245 0.76 -7.16 9.39
C HIS A 245 -0.56 -7.91 9.58
N GLU A 246 -1.67 -7.21 9.83
CA GLU A 246 -3.00 -7.85 9.91
C GLU A 246 -3.34 -8.60 8.62
N MET A 247 -2.99 -8.01 7.47
CA MET A 247 -3.17 -8.64 6.18
C MET A 247 -2.32 -9.90 5.99
N PHE A 248 -1.06 -9.85 6.43
CA PHE A 248 -0.15 -10.98 6.41
C PHE A 248 -0.70 -12.17 7.20
N GLU A 249 -1.16 -11.93 8.44
CA GLU A 249 -1.77 -12.96 9.30
C GLU A 249 -3.00 -13.61 8.64
N LYS A 250 -3.87 -12.80 8.02
CA LYS A 250 -5.05 -13.30 7.30
C LYS A 250 -4.65 -14.17 6.11
N ILE A 251 -3.71 -13.71 5.30
CA ILE A 251 -3.24 -14.44 4.11
C ILE A 251 -2.52 -15.74 4.48
N GLN A 252 -1.73 -15.74 5.56
CA GLN A 252 -1.10 -16.94 6.07
C GLN A 252 -2.11 -17.98 6.57
N SER A 253 -3.11 -17.54 7.34
CA SER A 253 -4.18 -18.42 7.83
C SER A 253 -4.92 -19.11 6.69
N VAL A 254 -5.17 -18.35 5.62
CA VAL A 254 -5.81 -18.85 4.40
C VAL A 254 -4.91 -19.84 3.64
N HIS A 255 -3.61 -19.57 3.54
CA HIS A 255 -2.66 -20.51 2.94
C HIS A 255 -2.60 -21.82 3.73
N PHE A 256 -2.53 -21.76 5.06
CA PHE A 256 -2.51 -22.93 5.93
C PHE A 256 -3.77 -23.80 5.75
N LEU A 257 -4.95 -23.18 5.67
CA LEU A 257 -6.20 -23.90 5.40
C LEU A 257 -6.16 -24.62 4.04
N LEU A 258 -5.67 -23.94 2.99
CA LEU A 258 -5.51 -24.57 1.67
C LEU A 258 -4.56 -25.77 1.70
N GLU A 259 -3.51 -25.71 2.52
CA GLU A 259 -2.51 -26.78 2.64
C GLU A 259 -3.08 -27.99 3.40
N LEU A 260 -3.80 -27.76 4.50
CA LEU A 260 -4.53 -28.81 5.21
C LEU A 260 -5.51 -29.53 4.28
N GLU A 261 -6.36 -28.80 3.56
CA GLU A 261 -7.31 -29.42 2.62
C GLU A 261 -6.63 -30.21 1.50
N ASN A 262 -5.47 -29.77 1.01
CA ASN A 262 -4.74 -30.53 -0.01
C ASN A 262 -4.17 -31.82 0.58
N SER A 263 -3.64 -31.76 1.80
CA SER A 263 -3.12 -32.95 2.50
C SER A 263 -4.22 -33.99 2.75
N GLU A 264 -5.43 -33.56 3.12
CA GLU A 264 -6.60 -34.43 3.30
C GLU A 264 -7.06 -35.05 1.97
N LYS A 265 -7.01 -34.28 0.87
CA LYS A 265 -7.34 -34.82 -0.46
C LYS A 265 -6.30 -35.83 -0.94
N GLU A 266 -5.02 -35.56 -0.71
CA GLU A 266 -3.94 -36.48 -1.06
C GLU A 266 -4.02 -37.76 -0.25
N SER A 267 -4.27 -37.67 1.06
CA SER A 267 -4.44 -38.85 1.92
C SER A 267 -5.66 -39.67 1.51
N ALA A 268 -6.79 -39.04 1.23
CA ALA A 268 -7.99 -39.71 0.71
C ALA A 268 -7.75 -40.38 -0.66
N TYR A 269 -6.93 -39.77 -1.52
CA TYR A 269 -6.55 -40.37 -2.80
C TYR A 269 -5.64 -41.58 -2.61
N ARG A 270 -4.64 -41.48 -1.72
CA ARG A 270 -3.75 -42.59 -1.35
C ARG A 270 -4.53 -43.75 -0.75
N GLU A 271 -5.44 -43.49 0.18
CA GLU A 271 -6.27 -44.53 0.80
C GLU A 271 -7.16 -45.24 -0.24
N LYS A 272 -7.74 -44.49 -1.19
CA LYS A 272 -8.50 -45.07 -2.32
C LYS A 272 -7.61 -45.92 -3.23
N ALA A 273 -6.40 -45.46 -3.54
CA ALA A 273 -5.43 -46.19 -4.34
C ALA A 273 -4.98 -47.49 -3.64
N GLU A 274 -4.70 -47.42 -2.33
CA GLU A 274 -4.34 -48.57 -1.50
C GLU A 274 -5.49 -49.59 -1.41
N LYS A 275 -6.73 -49.14 -1.17
CA LYS A 275 -7.90 -50.04 -1.19
C LYS A 275 -8.05 -50.75 -2.53
N LYS A 276 -7.83 -50.03 -3.64
CA LYS A 276 -7.87 -50.59 -4.99
C LYS A 276 -6.76 -51.61 -5.23
N MET A 277 -5.53 -51.32 -4.78
CA MET A 277 -4.40 -52.26 -4.82
C MET A 277 -4.65 -53.50 -3.95
N ASN A 278 -5.19 -53.33 -2.74
CA ASN A 278 -5.52 -54.46 -1.86
C ASN A 278 -6.58 -55.37 -2.47
N LEU A 279 -7.62 -54.81 -3.10
CA LEU A 279 -8.61 -55.60 -3.84
C LEU A 279 -7.99 -56.38 -5.00
N LEU A 280 -7.08 -55.76 -5.75
CA LEU A 280 -6.33 -56.42 -6.82
C LEU A 280 -5.46 -57.57 -6.29
N ASN A 281 -4.73 -57.34 -5.19
CA ASN A 281 -3.87 -58.34 -4.56
C ASN A 281 -4.68 -59.54 -4.05
N ILE A 282 -5.83 -59.30 -3.40
CA ILE A 282 -6.73 -60.37 -2.97
C ILE A 282 -7.25 -61.17 -4.17
N SER A 283 -7.59 -60.50 -5.27
CA SER A 283 -8.08 -61.15 -6.49
C SER A 283 -7.01 -62.04 -7.13
N VAL A 284 -5.76 -61.57 -7.20
CA VAL A 284 -4.62 -62.32 -7.71
C VAL A 284 -4.30 -63.53 -6.82
N ALA A 285 -4.33 -63.35 -5.49
CA ALA A 285 -4.12 -64.45 -4.55
C ALA A 285 -5.19 -65.56 -4.70
N GLY A 286 -6.46 -65.18 -4.86
CA GLY A 286 -7.55 -66.12 -5.13
C GLY A 286 -7.35 -66.93 -6.42
N LEU A 287 -6.92 -66.27 -7.50
CA LEU A 287 -6.57 -66.95 -8.76
C LEU A 287 -5.38 -67.91 -8.58
N GLY A 288 -4.36 -67.52 -7.82
CA GLY A 288 -3.21 -68.38 -7.52
C GLY A 288 -3.61 -69.66 -6.78
N VAL A 289 -4.51 -69.55 -5.78
CA VAL A 289 -5.04 -70.71 -5.05
C VAL A 289 -5.84 -71.62 -5.98
N LEU A 290 -6.67 -71.07 -6.88
CA LEU A 290 -7.43 -71.87 -7.85
C LEU A 290 -6.54 -72.63 -8.84
N ILE A 291 -5.44 -72.00 -9.29
CA ILE A 291 -4.46 -72.64 -10.18
C ILE A 291 -3.68 -73.74 -9.44
N ALA A 292 -3.28 -73.49 -8.19
CA ALA A 292 -2.61 -74.51 -7.36
C ALA A 292 -3.53 -75.70 -7.07
N PHE A 293 -4.82 -75.44 -6.83
CA PHE A 293 -5.80 -76.48 -6.59
C PHE A 293 -6.11 -77.30 -7.85
N SER A 294 -6.21 -76.66 -9.02
CA SER A 294 -6.43 -77.37 -10.28
C SER A 294 -5.22 -78.20 -10.71
N THR A 295 -4.00 -77.70 -10.52
CA THR A 295 -2.77 -78.48 -10.77
C THR A 295 -2.62 -79.65 -9.81
N TRP A 296 -2.97 -79.49 -8.53
CA TRP A 296 -3.01 -80.58 -7.56
C TRP A 296 -4.06 -81.65 -7.94
N LEU A 297 -5.27 -81.24 -8.35
CA LEU A 297 -6.32 -82.15 -8.82
C LEU A 297 -5.87 -82.94 -10.06
N ILE A 298 -5.28 -82.27 -11.06
CA ILE A 298 -4.76 -82.92 -12.27
C ILE A 298 -3.68 -83.95 -11.91
N SER A 299 -2.73 -83.58 -11.03
CA SER A 299 -1.69 -84.50 -10.56
C SER A 299 -2.25 -85.69 -9.78
N TYR A 300 -3.30 -85.48 -8.97
CA TYR A 300 -3.92 -86.53 -8.18
C TYR A 300 -4.63 -87.57 -9.07
N PHE A 301 -5.39 -87.10 -10.07
CA PHE A 301 -6.08 -87.96 -11.03
C PHE A 301 -5.15 -88.63 -12.04
N SER A 302 -3.97 -88.05 -12.33
CA SER A 302 -2.95 -88.68 -13.18
C SER A 302 -2.15 -89.80 -12.49
N SER A 303 -2.27 -89.96 -11.16
CA SER A 303 -1.53 -90.98 -10.39
C SER A 303 -2.38 -92.20 -9.98
N LYS A 304 -3.64 -92.25 -10.43
CA LYS A 304 -4.53 -93.42 -10.32
C LYS A 304 -4.68 -94.08 -11.68
#